data_AF-A0A662GKY0-F1
#
_entry.id   AF-A0A662GKY0-F1
#
_cell.length_a   1.000
_cell.length_b   1.000
_cell.length_c   1.000
_cell.angle_alpha   90.00
_cell.angle_beta   90.00
_cell.angle_gamma   90.00
#
_symmetry.space_group_name_H-M   'P 1'
#
loop_
_entity.id
_entity.type
_entity.pdbx_description
1 polymer ?
#
loop_
_entity_poly.entity_id
_entity_poly.type
_entity_poly.pdbx_seq_one_letter_code
_entity_poly.pdbx_strand_id
1 'polypeptide(L)' 'MNTIGYHYVIEASGCDPKILADTEALKKILLEAAKIGEMSVRSIYFYKFSPQGVSGVIVVSGSHISIHTWPEK' A
#
# COMPACT_ATOMS: atom_id res chain seq x y z
N MET A 1 29.05 9.12 -3.55
CA MET A 1 28.26 8.47 -2.49
C MET A 1 27.16 7.67 -3.17
N ASN A 2 26.95 6.41 -2.79
CA ASN A 2 25.84 5.61 -3.30
C ASN A 2 24.59 5.88 -2.46
N THR A 3 23.41 5.69 -3.05
CA THR A 3 22.14 5.87 -2.33
C THR A 3 21.93 4.77 -1.29
N ILE A 4 21.27 5.12 -0.18
CA ILE A 4 20.90 4.19 0.90
C ILE A 4 19.61 3.44 0.56
N GLY A 5 18.78 4.00 -0.34
CA GLY A 5 17.52 3.39 -0.77
C GLY A 5 16.87 4.13 -1.93
N TYR A 6 15.77 3.58 -2.41
CA TYR A 6 14.93 4.17 -3.45
C TYR A 6 13.52 4.38 -2.91
N HIS A 7 12.92 5.52 -3.24
CA HIS A 7 11.55 5.83 -2.87
C HIS A 7 10.79 6.20 -4.14
N TYR A 8 9.76 5.41 -4.45
CA TYR A 8 8.91 5.60 -5.62
C TYR A 8 7.58 6.17 -5.18
N VAL A 9 7.13 7.21 -5.88
CA VAL A 9 5.79 7.78 -5.74
C VAL A 9 5.01 7.44 -7.00
N ILE A 10 3.84 6.81 -6.84
CA ILE A 10 3.05 6.26 -7.94
C ILE A 10 1.62 6.81 -7.83
N GLU A 11 1.12 7.32 -8.95
CA GLU A 11 -0.28 7.67 -9.16
C GLU A 11 -0.93 6.58 -10.02
N ALA A 12 -2.02 5.97 -9.54
CA ALA A 12 -2.75 4.93 -10.26
C ALA A 12 -4.18 5.38 -10.52
N SER A 13 -4.66 5.22 -11.76
CA SER A 13 -6.01 5.61 -12.19
C SER A 13 -6.69 4.47 -12.97
N GLY A 14 -8.02 4.49 -13.02
CA GLY A 14 -8.81 3.43 -13.67
C GLY A 14 -8.84 2.10 -12.90
N CYS A 15 -8.53 2.13 -11.60
CA CYS A 15 -8.57 0.97 -10.72
C CYS A 15 -10.02 0.56 -10.41
N ASP A 16 -10.25 -0.71 -10.10
CA ASP A 16 -11.58 -1.20 -9.68
C ASP A 16 -11.97 -0.58 -8.32
N PRO A 17 -13.06 0.23 -8.25
CA PRO A 17 -13.53 0.83 -7.01
C PRO A 17 -13.80 -0.18 -5.88
N LYS A 18 -14.22 -1.41 -6.23
CA LYS A 18 -14.48 -2.46 -5.23
C LYS A 18 -13.22 -2.89 -4.53
N ILE A 19 -12.10 -2.97 -5.26
CA ILE A 19 -10.78 -3.29 -4.69
C ILE A 19 -10.29 -2.10 -3.87
N LEU A 20 -10.43 -0.87 -4.37
CA LEU A 20 -10.03 0.34 -3.64
C LEU A 20 -10.78 0.50 -2.30
N ALA A 21 -11.98 -0.04 -2.17
CA ALA A 21 -12.78 0.00 -0.94
C ALA A 21 -12.58 -1.22 -0.01
N ASP A 22 -11.76 -2.21 -0.40
CA ASP A 22 -11.55 -3.46 0.32
C ASP A 22 -10.17 -3.52 0.96
N THR A 23 -10.17 -3.39 2.29
CA THR A 23 -8.96 -3.45 3.11
C THR A 23 -8.17 -4.75 2.96
N GLU A 24 -8.83 -5.91 2.92
CA GLU A 24 -8.13 -7.19 2.85
C GLU A 24 -7.56 -7.44 1.45
N ALA A 25 -8.28 -7.02 0.40
CA ALA A 25 -7.76 -7.05 -0.96
C ALA A 25 -6.49 -6.20 -1.10
N LEU A 26 -6.54 -4.94 -0.63
CA LEU A 26 -5.38 -4.03 -0.68
C LEU A 26 -4.21 -4.55 0.17
N LYS A 27 -4.48 -5.07 1.36
CA LYS A 27 -3.46 -5.70 2.21
C LYS A 27 -2.78 -6.86 1.52
N LYS A 28 -3.54 -7.74 0.84
CA LYS A 28 -2.97 -8.85 0.07
C LYS A 28 -2.08 -8.35 -1.08
N ILE A 29 -2.52 -7.32 -1.81
CA ILE A 29 -1.76 -6.71 -2.90
C ILE A 29 -0.42 -6.15 -2.38
N LEU A 30 -0.45 -5.35 -1.31
CA LEU A 30 0.77 -4.75 -0.76
C LEU A 30 1.72 -5.79 -0.14
N LEU A 31 1.19 -6.85 0.48
CA LEU A 31 2.03 -7.95 1.00
C LEU A 31 2.69 -8.74 -0.11
N GLU A 32 2.00 -9.00 -1.23
CA GLU A 32 2.63 -9.63 -2.38
C GLU A 32 3.69 -8.72 -3.00
N ALA A 33 3.45 -7.40 -3.07
CA ALA A 33 4.46 -6.44 -3.52
C ALA A 33 5.71 -6.44 -2.61
N ALA A 34 5.52 -6.46 -1.28
CA ALA A 34 6.62 -6.57 -0.32
C ALA A 34 7.42 -7.87 -0.52
N LYS A 35 6.72 -9.00 -0.74
CA LYS A 35 7.33 -10.31 -0.99
C LYS A 35 8.11 -10.34 -2.30
N ILE A 36 7.57 -9.80 -3.39
CA ILE A 36 8.24 -9.69 -4.69
C ILE A 36 9.48 -8.79 -4.58
N GLY A 37 9.38 -7.71 -3.81
CA GLY A 37 10.51 -6.82 -3.52
C GLY A 37 11.48 -7.35 -2.46
N GLU A 38 11.35 -8.60 -2.04
CA GLU A 38 12.19 -9.25 -1.00
C GLU A 38 12.29 -8.44 0.30
N MET A 39 11.23 -7.71 0.66
CA MET A 39 11.20 -6.82 1.80
C MET A 39 10.83 -7.56 3.09
N SER A 40 11.60 -7.33 4.15
CA SER A 40 11.28 -7.87 5.48
C SER A 40 10.19 -7.03 6.17
N VAL A 41 8.95 -7.55 6.19
CA VAL A 41 7.81 -6.93 6.88
C VAL A 41 7.99 -6.95 8.40
N ARG A 42 7.66 -5.84 9.06
CA ARG A 42 7.74 -5.63 10.51
C ARG A 42 6.38 -5.40 11.16
N SER A 43 5.53 -4.61 10.51
CA SER A 43 4.16 -4.37 10.98
C SER A 43 3.26 -3.92 9.83
N ILE A 44 1.96 -4.10 10.00
CA ILE A 44 0.93 -3.84 8.98
C ILE A 44 -0.21 -3.09 9.65
N TYR A 45 -0.60 -1.95 9.08
CA TYR A 45 -1.71 -1.15 9.58
C TYR A 45 -2.59 -0.71 8.42
N PHE A 46 -3.90 -0.87 8.59
CA PHE A 46 -4.89 -0.40 7.64
C PHE A 46 -6.04 0.28 8.38
N TYR A 47 -6.57 1.32 7.76
CA TYR A 47 -7.73 2.06 8.23
C TYR A 47 -8.70 2.23 7.07
N LYS A 48 -9.95 1.78 7.27
CA LYS A 48 -11.04 1.97 6.32
C LYS A 48 -11.87 3.17 6.76
N PHE A 49 -12.04 4.13 5.86
CA PHE A 49 -12.85 5.32 6.07
C PHE A 49 -14.34 5.04 5.82
N SER A 50 -15.18 5.91 6.38
CA SER A 50 -16.60 5.99 6.07
C SER A 50 -16.87 7.27 5.26
N PRO A 51 -17.62 7.22 4.14
CA PRO A 51 -18.35 6.05 3.63
C PRO A 51 -17.48 5.03 2.87
N GLN A 52 -16.31 5.43 2.36
CA GLN A 52 -15.41 4.57 1.59
C GLN A 52 -13.98 5.10 1.59
N GLY A 53 -13.05 4.32 1.02
CA GLY A 53 -11.62 4.62 0.97
C GLY A 53 -10.83 3.91 2.06
N VAL A 54 -9.56 3.69 1.79
CA VAL A 54 -8.63 2.94 2.64
C VAL A 54 -7.26 3.62 2.65
N SER A 55 -6.70 3.79 3.84
CA SER A 55 -5.28 4.07 4.05
C SER A 55 -4.60 2.81 4.59
N GLY A 56 -3.46 2.46 4.01
CA GLY A 56 -2.66 1.30 4.44
C GLY A 56 -1.18 1.64 4.50
N VAL A 57 -0.47 1.05 5.47
CA VAL A 57 0.99 1.08 5.54
C VAL A 57 1.53 -0.28 5.97
N ILE A 58 2.56 -0.74 5.27
CA ILE A 58 3.39 -1.88 5.64
C ILE A 58 4.76 -1.32 6.00
N VAL A 59 5.14 -1.45 7.27
CA VAL A 59 6.49 -1.10 7.71
C VAL A 59 7.40 -2.26 7.39
N VAL A 60 8.51 -1.98 6.69
CA VAL A 60 9.56 -2.95 6.38
C VAL A 60 10.87 -2.49 7.01
N SER A 61 11.90 -3.33 6.99
CA SER A 61 13.22 -2.94 7.51
C SER A 61 13.80 -1.71 6.80
N GLY A 62 13.78 -0.56 7.49
CA GLY A 62 14.41 0.68 7.03
C GLY A 62 13.56 1.55 6.08
N SER A 63 12.31 1.17 5.81
CA SER A 63 11.41 1.93 4.91
C SER A 63 9.93 1.55 5.13
N HIS A 64 9.07 1.76 4.12
CA HIS A 64 7.65 1.42 4.15
C HIS A 64 7.08 1.27 2.73
N ILE A 65 5.91 0.63 2.65
CA ILE A 65 4.99 0.71 1.50
C ILE A 65 3.69 1.31 2.03
N SER A 66 3.18 2.36 1.39
CA SER A 66 1.91 2.99 1.77
C SER A 66 0.95 3.07 0.59
N ILE A 67 -0.34 3.11 0.90
CA ILE A 67 -1.42 3.32 -0.08
C ILE A 67 -2.52 4.18 0.52
N HIS A 68 -3.05 5.08 -0.30
CA HIS A 68 -4.24 5.87 -0.03
C HIS A 68 -5.16 5.76 -1.25
N THR A 69 -6.44 5.54 -1.03
CA THR A 69 -7.39 5.19 -2.09
C THR A 69 -8.65 6.05 -2.04
N TRP A 70 -9.20 6.35 -3.21
CA TRP A 70 -10.44 7.11 -3.41
C TRP A 70 -11.36 6.36 -4.38
N PRO A 71 -12.18 5.40 -3.91
CA PRO A 71 -13.01 4.57 -4.79
C PRO A 71 -14.07 5.34 -5.61
N GLU A 72 -14.33 6.61 -5.31
CA GLU A 72 -15.29 7.47 -6.00
C GLU A 72 -14.71 8.17 -7.23
N LYS A 73 -13.42 7.95 -7.52
CA LYS A 73 -12.68 8.49 -8.65
C LYS A 73 -12.22 7.37 -9.57
#